data_AF-A0A3D4BSH9-F1
#
_entry.id   AF-A0A3D4BSH9-F1
#
_cell.length_a   1.000
_cell.length_b   1.000
_cell.length_c   1.000
_cell.angle_alpha   90.00
_cell.angle_beta   90.00
_cell.angle_gamma   90.00
#
_symmetry.space_group_name_H-M   'P 1'
#
loop_
_entity.id
_entity.type
_entity.pdbx_description
1 polymer ?
#
loop_
_entity_poly.entity_id
_entity_poly.type
_entity_poly.pdbx_seq_one_letter_code
_entity_poly.pdbx_strand_id
1 'polypeptide(L)' 'MICLQNIHKSFGKTEVLKGITLQVRKGETLVLLGLSGSGKTTTLKLINGLER' A
#
# COMPACT_ATOMS: atom_id res chain seq x y z
N MET A 1 -2.78 15.00 -2.01
CA MET A 1 -1.46 14.45 -1.67
C MET A 1 -1.72 13.19 -0.87
N ILE A 2 -1.15 12.06 -1.26
CA ILE A 2 -1.28 10.78 -0.53
C ILE A 2 0.05 10.54 0.17
N CYS A 3 0.02 10.14 1.44
CA CYS A 3 1.20 9.79 2.21
C CYS A 3 0.93 8.54 3.06
N LEU A 4 1.72 7.49 2.84
CA LEU A 4 1.82 6.32 3.68
C LEU A 4 3.19 6.37 4.36
N GLN A 5 3.24 6.17 5.66
CA GLN A 5 4.49 6.16 6.43
C GLN A 5 4.57 4.89 7.26
N ASN A 6 5.61 4.08 6.98
CA ASN A 6 5.90 2.84 7.68
C ASN A 6 4.67 1.96 7.93
N ILE A 7 3.86 1.74 6.88
CA ILE A 7 2.61 1.00 6.98
C ILE A 7 2.88 -0.50 6.97
N HIS A 8 2.38 -1.19 7.98
CA HIS A 8 2.35 -2.64 8.07
C HIS A 8 0.92 -3.14 7.93
N LYS A 9 0.75 -4.31 7.32
CA LYS A 9 -0.57 -4.95 7.20
C LYS A 9 -0.42 -6.45 7.15
N SER A 10 -1.15 -7.11 8.04
CA SER A 10 -1.24 -8.56 8.12
C SER A 10 -2.67 -9.04 7.93
N PHE A 11 -2.82 -10.20 7.31
CA PHE A 11 -4.07 -10.95 7.28
C PHE A 11 -3.83 -12.27 8.02
N GLY A 12 -4.37 -12.37 9.24
CA GLY A 12 -4.04 -13.47 10.14
C GLY A 12 -2.54 -13.51 10.44
N LYS A 13 -1.90 -14.65 10.14
CA LYS A 13 -0.45 -14.87 10.36
C LYS A 13 0.43 -14.34 9.22
N THR A 14 -0.16 -13.92 8.11
CA THR A 14 0.59 -13.50 6.91
C THR A 14 0.78 -11.99 6.90
N GLU A 15 2.02 -11.54 7.05
CA GLU A 15 2.38 -10.13 6.86
C GLU A 15 2.51 -9.82 5.36
N VAL A 16 1.58 -9.03 4.84
CA VAL A 16 1.49 -8.66 3.42
C VAL A 16 2.26 -7.37 3.14
N LEU A 17 2.16 -6.36 4.02
CA LEU A 17 2.95 -5.14 3.95
C LEU A 17 3.90 -5.08 5.14
N LYS A 18 5.19 -4.89 4.84
CA LYS A 18 6.31 -5.00 5.80
C LYS A 18 7.00 -3.65 6.01
N GLY A 19 6.22 -2.61 6.33
CA GLY A 19 6.75 -1.25 6.54
C GLY A 19 6.93 -0.47 5.25
N ILE A 20 5.82 -0.24 4.51
CA ILE A 20 5.86 0.53 3.27
C ILE A 20 5.75 2.04 3.55
N THR A 21 6.56 2.83 2.85
CA THR A 21 6.47 4.30 2.85
C THR A 21 6.31 4.78 1.42
N LEU A 22 5.30 5.61 1.18
CA LEU A 22 4.96 6.12 -0.15
C LEU A 22 4.43 7.55 -0.05
N GLN A 23 4.84 8.41 -0.97
CA GLN A 23 4.24 9.73 -1.16
C GLN A 23 3.84 9.91 -2.62
N VAL A 24 2.63 10.42 -2.85
CA VAL A 24 2.13 10.76 -4.19
C VAL A 24 1.64 12.20 -4.18
N ARG A 25 2.23 13.02 -5.04
CA ARG A 25 1.91 14.45 -5.16
C ARG A 25 0.67 14.65 -6.01
N LYS A 26 0.06 15.84 -5.93
CA LYS A 26 -1.08 16.19 -6.79
C LYS A 26 -0.60 16.26 -8.24
N GLY A 27 -1.31 15.59 -9.15
CA GLY A 27 -0.96 15.52 -10.57
C GLY A 27 0.07 14.45 -10.94
N GLU A 28 0.55 13.67 -9.97
CA GLU A 28 1.47 12.56 -10.19
C GLU A 28 0.72 11.28 -10.56
N THR A 29 1.21 10.58 -11.58
CA THR A 29 0.73 9.24 -11.95
C THR A 29 1.72 8.21 -11.42
N LEU A 30 1.30 7.43 -10.43
CA LEU A 30 2.09 6.36 -9.84
C LEU A 30 1.53 4.99 -10.23
N VAL A 31 2.42 4.07 -10.61
CA VAL A 31 2.10 2.68 -10.95
C VAL A 31 2.77 1.74 -9.96
N LEU A 32 2.01 0.82 -9.37
CA LEU A 32 2.55 -0.25 -8.51
C LEU A 32 2.75 -1.53 -9.33
N LEU A 33 4.00 -1.98 -9.44
CA LEU A 33 4.39 -3.21 -10.13
C LEU A 33 4.84 -4.29 -9.14
N GLY A 34 4.79 -5.56 -9.56
CA GLY A 34 5.26 -6.69 -8.76
C GLY A 34 4.45 -7.97 -8.96
N LEU A 35 4.98 -9.10 -8.49
CA LEU A 35 4.34 -10.42 -8.59
C LEU A 35 3.02 -10.50 -7.82
N SER A 36 2.20 -11.52 -8.11
CA SER A 36 1.00 -11.79 -7.31
C SER A 36 1.37 -11.97 -5.83
N GLY A 37 0.53 -11.45 -4.93
CA GLY A 37 0.78 -11.49 -3.47
C GLY A 37 1.73 -10.42 -2.93
N SER A 38 2.34 -9.57 -3.78
CA SER A 38 3.30 -8.54 -3.33
C SER A 38 2.69 -7.33 -2.58
N GLY A 39 1.40 -7.36 -2.26
CA GLY A 39 0.73 -6.29 -1.49
C GLY A 39 0.16 -5.11 -2.29
N LYS A 40 0.25 -5.08 -3.63
CA LYS A 40 -0.22 -3.95 -4.47
C LYS A 40 -1.68 -3.55 -4.20
N THR A 41 -2.60 -4.51 -4.32
CA THR A 41 -4.03 -4.26 -4.10
C THR A 41 -4.30 -3.87 -2.65
N THR A 42 -3.58 -4.46 -1.69
CA THR A 42 -3.66 -4.10 -0.28
C THR A 42 -3.25 -2.64 -0.06
N THR A 43 -2.15 -2.18 -0.65
CA THR A 43 -1.72 -0.78 -0.60
C THR A 43 -2.79 0.17 -1.18
N LEU A 44 -3.36 -0.15 -2.35
CA LEU A 44 -4.42 0.67 -2.95
C LEU A 44 -5.69 0.71 -2.09
N LYS A 45 -6.05 -0.42 -1.47
CA LYS A 45 -7.19 -0.51 -0.55
C LYS A 45 -6.97 0.26 0.77
N LEU A 46 -5.72 0.40 1.23
CA LEU A 46 -5.41 1.25 2.37
C LEU A 46 -5.52 2.73 1.99
N ILE A 47 -5.03 3.11 0.80
CA ILE A 47 -5.12 4.48 0.29
C ILE A 47 -6.57 4.96 0.16
N ASN A 48 -7.48 4.09 -0.30
CA ASN A 48 -8.89 4.42 -0.46
C ASN A 48 -9.74 4.16 0.79
N GLY A 49 -9.15 3.71 1.90
CA GLY A 49 -9.84 3.44 3.16
C GLY A 49 -10.73 2.20 3.19
N LEU A 50 -10.62 1.29 2.21
CA LEU A 50 -11.35 0.03 2.18
C LEU A 50 -10.71 -1.08 3.05
N GLU A 51 -9.48 -0.89 3.50
CA GLU A 51 -8.78 -1.75 4.45
C GLU A 51 -8.23 -0.91 5.61
N ARG A 52 -7.96 -1.56 6.75
CA ARG A 52 -7.37 -0.94 7.95
C ARG A 52 -6.07 -1.60 8.36
#